data_AF-A0A7J7HTW6-F1
#
_entry.id   AF-A0A7J7HTW6-F1
#
_cell.length_a   1.000
_cell.length_b   1.000
_cell.length_c   1.000
_cell.angle_alpha   90.00
_cell.angle_beta   90.00
_cell.angle_gamma   90.00
#
_symmetry.space_group_name_H-M   'P 1'
#
loop_
_entity.id
_entity.type
_entity.pdbx_description
1 polymer ?
#
loop_
_entity_poly.entity_id
_entity_poly.type
_entity_poly.pdbx_seq_one_letter_code
_entity_poly.pdbx_strand_id
1 'polypeptide(L)'
;MENLGQLLHEWRAKVHQEAKAMARTPLLLTATVYFSVDFVLSDVQRSYPVGSVKKNLALINAINITTSYGLRSWIKAGLPPSKLIVGLPLYGRTWQLKDPRSHGVGAPAVVVGPGSDGVLTYSEVEAFNRANNATVVYDGVTVSTYYVVETSWIAYDDARSTTIKIKFAQVLRLRGYFFWAVNGDHN
;
A
#
# COMPACT_ATOMS: atom_id res chain seq x y z
N MET A 1 -15.49 -21.08 0.86
CA MET A 1 -15.68 -20.02 1.89
C MET A 1 -16.58 -18.97 1.26
N GLU A 2 -17.90 -19.01 1.53
CA GLU A 2 -18.88 -18.25 0.74
C GLU A 2 -19.09 -16.80 1.22
N ASN A 3 -18.63 -16.45 2.43
CA ASN A 3 -18.87 -15.13 3.00
C ASN A 3 -17.75 -14.70 3.97
N LEU A 4 -16.91 -13.75 3.53
CA LEU A 4 -15.86 -13.15 4.36
C LEU A 4 -16.42 -12.52 5.65
N GLY A 5 -17.63 -11.94 5.59
CA GLY A 5 -18.25 -11.29 6.73
C GLY A 5 -18.58 -12.26 7.86
N GLN A 6 -18.98 -13.49 7.52
CA GLN A 6 -19.24 -14.56 8.47
C GLN A 6 -17.93 -15.06 9.10
N LEU A 7 -16.90 -15.30 8.28
CA LEU A 7 -15.58 -15.72 8.77
C LEU A 7 -15.01 -14.76 9.82
N LEU A 8 -15.07 -13.45 9.53
CA LEU A 8 -14.59 -12.42 10.46
C LEU A 8 -15.37 -12.42 11.78
N HIS A 9 -16.68 -12.68 11.73
CA HIS A 9 -17.51 -12.77 12.92
C HIS A 9 -17.12 -13.97 13.79
N GLU A 10 -16.99 -15.15 13.18
CA GLU A 10 -16.61 -16.39 13.85
C GLU A 10 -15.23 -16.27 14.51
N TRP A 11 -14.24 -15.73 13.78
CA TRP A 11 -12.89 -15.52 14.32
C TRP A 11 -12.88 -14.56 15.49
N ARG A 12 -13.61 -13.43 15.39
CA ARG A 12 -13.70 -12.45 16.49
C ARG A 12 -14.39 -13.06 17.72
N ALA A 13 -15.46 -13.83 17.52
CA ALA A 13 -16.15 -14.52 18.60
C ALA A 13 -15.23 -15.53 19.30
N LYS A 14 -14.45 -16.29 18.54
CA LYS A 14 -13.53 -17.28 19.09
C LYS A 14 -12.42 -16.65 19.93
N VAL A 15 -11.84 -15.55 19.47
CA VAL A 15 -10.84 -14.77 20.22
C VAL A 15 -11.39 -14.28 21.56
N HIS A 16 -12.63 -13.80 21.60
CA HIS A 16 -13.26 -13.37 22.87
C HIS A 16 -13.60 -14.53 23.80
N GLN A 17 -14.05 -15.66 23.26
CA GLN A 17 -14.33 -16.86 24.04
C GLN A 17 -13.07 -17.36 24.74
N GLU A 18 -11.95 -17.45 24.02
CA GLU A 18 -10.66 -17.87 24.56
C GLU A 18 -10.14 -16.91 25.63
N ALA A 19 -10.19 -15.60 25.35
CA ALA A 19 -9.77 -14.56 26.28
C ALA A 19 -10.53 -14.64 27.61
N LYS A 20 -11.85 -14.87 27.55
CA LYS A 20 -12.68 -15.08 28.74
C LYS A 20 -12.31 -16.35 29.50
N ALA A 21 -12.11 -17.46 28.80
CA ALA A 21 -11.74 -18.74 29.41
C ALA A 21 -10.37 -18.67 30.13
N MET A 22 -9.44 -17.90 29.58
CA MET A 22 -8.08 -17.77 30.09
C MET A 22 -7.86 -16.55 31.01
N ALA A 23 -8.90 -15.74 31.26
CA ALA A 23 -8.81 -14.46 31.97
C ALA A 23 -7.70 -13.52 31.40
N ARG A 24 -7.60 -13.46 30.07
CA ARG A 24 -6.60 -12.66 29.34
C ARG A 24 -7.25 -11.57 28.51
N THR A 25 -6.46 -10.58 28.10
CA THR A 25 -6.86 -9.60 27.09
C THR A 25 -7.08 -10.28 25.74
N PRO A 26 -8.20 -10.02 25.03
CA PRO A 26 -8.43 -10.61 23.71
C PRO A 26 -7.37 -10.18 22.69
N LEU A 27 -6.95 -11.13 21.84
CA LEU A 27 -6.06 -10.84 20.73
C LEU A 27 -6.67 -9.84 19.75
N LEU A 28 -5.80 -9.11 19.04
CA LEU A 28 -6.22 -8.27 17.94
C LEU A 28 -6.48 -9.12 16.69
N LEU A 29 -7.56 -8.78 15.99
CA LEU A 29 -7.83 -9.32 14.66
C LEU A 29 -7.67 -8.17 13.65
N THR A 30 -6.71 -8.29 12.75
CA THR A 30 -6.40 -7.29 11.72
C THR A 30 -6.32 -7.94 10.35
N ALA A 31 -6.50 -7.17 9.28
CA ALA A 31 -6.35 -7.67 7.92
C ALA A 31 -5.67 -6.64 7.01
N THR A 32 -4.85 -7.13 6.07
CA THR A 32 -4.42 -6.34 4.91
C THR A 32 -5.45 -6.49 3.81
N VAL A 33 -5.87 -5.36 3.24
CA VAL A 33 -6.95 -5.27 2.25
C VAL A 33 -6.47 -4.55 0.99
N TYR A 34 -7.12 -4.87 -0.13
CA TYR A 34 -6.86 -4.24 -1.42
C TYR A 34 -7.21 -2.74 -1.43
N PHE A 35 -6.81 -2.10 -2.53
CA PHE A 35 -6.76 -0.65 -2.72
C PHE A 35 -8.08 0.09 -2.61
N SER A 36 -9.23 -0.58 -2.59
CA SER A 36 -10.54 0.04 -2.35
C SER A 36 -11.55 -0.98 -1.86
N VAL A 37 -12.70 -0.47 -1.38
CA VAL A 37 -13.82 -1.32 -0.91
C VAL A 37 -14.33 -2.22 -2.05
N ASP A 38 -14.54 -1.62 -3.21
CA ASP A 38 -14.91 -2.29 -4.45
C ASP A 38 -13.70 -2.34 -5.37
N PHE A 39 -13.38 -3.52 -5.91
CA PHE A 39 -12.20 -3.72 -6.73
C PHE A 39 -12.40 -4.89 -7.71
N VAL A 40 -11.63 -4.90 -8.79
CA VAL A 40 -11.59 -6.01 -9.75
C VAL A 40 -10.33 -6.81 -9.50
N LEU A 41 -10.44 -8.13 -9.42
CA LEU A 41 -9.32 -9.05 -9.33
C LEU A 41 -9.55 -10.22 -10.29
N SER A 42 -8.68 -10.33 -11.29
CA SER A 42 -8.78 -11.33 -12.37
C SER A 42 -10.15 -11.28 -13.07
N ASP A 43 -10.55 -10.10 -13.51
CA ASP A 43 -11.83 -9.80 -14.17
C ASP A 43 -13.10 -10.08 -13.35
N VAL A 44 -12.96 -10.42 -12.08
CA VAL A 44 -14.07 -10.62 -11.16
C VAL A 44 -14.23 -9.38 -10.27
N GLN A 45 -15.41 -8.77 -10.32
CA GLN A 45 -15.81 -7.72 -9.40
C GLN A 45 -15.93 -8.30 -7.98
N ARG A 46 -15.30 -7.61 -7.02
CA ARG A 46 -15.29 -7.99 -5.60
C ARG A 46 -15.63 -6.76 -4.76
N SER A 47 -16.18 -7.02 -3.58
CA SER A 47 -16.47 -5.99 -2.59
C SER A 47 -16.26 -6.52 -1.18
N TYR A 48 -15.78 -5.67 -0.30
CA TYR A 48 -15.63 -6.00 1.11
C TYR A 48 -16.94 -5.80 1.88
N PRO A 49 -17.31 -6.70 2.81
CA PRO A 49 -18.48 -6.54 3.66
C PRO A 49 -18.20 -5.50 4.77
N VAL A 50 -18.25 -4.20 4.43
CA VAL A 50 -17.76 -3.10 5.27
C VAL A 50 -18.40 -3.08 6.67
N GLY A 51 -19.68 -3.41 6.79
CA GLY A 51 -20.36 -3.53 8.08
C GLY A 51 -19.73 -4.60 8.98
N SER A 52 -19.40 -5.77 8.42
CA SER A 52 -18.72 -6.84 9.16
C SER A 52 -17.26 -6.48 9.47
N VAL A 53 -16.54 -5.90 8.50
CA VAL A 53 -15.17 -5.40 8.70
C VAL A 53 -15.12 -4.41 9.86
N LYS A 54 -16.00 -3.40 9.85
CA LYS A 54 -16.12 -2.41 10.93
C LYS A 54 -16.41 -3.04 12.28
N LYS A 55 -17.26 -4.07 12.33
CA LYS A 55 -17.66 -4.74 13.58
C LYS A 55 -16.55 -5.62 14.15
N ASN A 56 -15.88 -6.39 13.30
CA ASN A 56 -15.07 -7.52 13.73
C ASN A 56 -13.56 -7.25 13.72
N LEU A 57 -13.07 -6.38 12.83
CA LEU A 57 -11.64 -6.05 12.76
C LEU A 57 -11.27 -4.91 13.72
N ALA A 58 -10.12 -5.05 14.36
CA ALA A 58 -9.51 -4.02 15.17
C ALA A 58 -8.97 -2.90 14.28
N LEU A 59 -8.18 -3.27 13.27
CA LEU A 59 -7.54 -2.38 12.28
C LEU A 59 -7.50 -3.05 10.91
N ILE A 60 -7.47 -2.23 9.86
CA ILE A 60 -7.16 -2.68 8.51
C ILE A 60 -5.97 -1.92 7.92
N ASN A 61 -5.16 -2.65 7.16
CA ASN A 61 -3.99 -2.16 6.45
C ASN A 61 -4.33 -2.07 4.96
N ALA A 62 -4.49 -0.86 4.41
CA ALA A 62 -4.86 -0.69 3.00
C ALA A 62 -3.62 -0.58 2.11
N ILE A 63 -3.46 -1.50 1.14
CA ILE A 63 -2.47 -1.40 0.06
C ILE A 63 -3.09 -0.70 -1.13
N ASN A 64 -2.59 0.48 -1.52
CA ASN A 64 -3.28 1.35 -2.46
C ASN A 64 -2.53 1.51 -3.79
N ILE A 65 -3.28 1.46 -4.91
CA ILE A 65 -2.79 1.94 -6.22
C ILE A 65 -2.75 3.48 -6.21
N THR A 66 -3.79 4.10 -5.65
CA THR A 66 -3.82 5.53 -5.35
C THR A 66 -4.24 5.72 -3.90
N THR A 67 -3.29 6.13 -3.05
CA THR A 67 -3.47 6.24 -1.59
C THR A 67 -4.67 7.09 -1.20
N SER A 68 -4.86 8.24 -1.84
CA SER A 68 -5.97 9.14 -1.53
C SER A 68 -7.33 8.54 -1.86
N TYR A 69 -7.49 7.95 -3.05
CA TYR A 69 -8.72 7.30 -3.47
C TYR A 69 -9.06 6.10 -2.57
N GLY A 70 -8.10 5.22 -2.34
CA GLY A 70 -8.32 4.00 -1.57
C GLY A 70 -8.76 4.27 -0.14
N LEU A 71 -8.04 5.15 0.56
CA LEU A 71 -8.41 5.54 1.93
C LEU A 71 -9.78 6.21 1.98
N ARG A 72 -10.10 7.08 1.02
CA ARG A 72 -11.41 7.76 0.95
C ARG A 72 -12.54 6.79 0.61
N SER A 73 -12.30 5.75 -0.19
CA SER A 73 -13.28 4.71 -0.50
C SER A 73 -13.74 4.01 0.79
N TRP A 74 -12.80 3.57 1.63
CA TRP A 74 -13.09 2.95 2.92
C TRP A 74 -13.85 3.88 3.88
N ILE A 75 -13.43 5.14 3.98
CA ILE A 75 -14.09 6.13 4.83
C ILE A 75 -15.51 6.40 4.34
N LYS A 76 -15.71 6.59 3.03
CA LYS A 76 -17.02 6.84 2.41
C LYS A 76 -17.98 5.66 2.62
N ALA A 77 -17.46 4.44 2.63
CA ALA A 77 -18.25 3.24 2.92
C ALA A 77 -18.60 3.07 4.41
N GLY A 78 -18.17 4.00 5.28
CA GLY A 78 -18.58 4.05 6.69
C GLY A 78 -17.60 3.42 7.68
N LEU A 79 -16.39 3.07 7.24
CA LEU A 79 -15.33 2.63 8.14
C LEU A 79 -14.74 3.84 8.90
N PRO A 80 -14.66 3.81 10.24
CA PRO A 80 -14.05 4.89 11.00
C PRO A 80 -12.57 5.09 10.62
N PRO A 81 -12.09 6.33 10.40
CA PRO A 81 -10.67 6.59 10.12
C PRO A 81 -9.72 6.02 11.18
N SER A 82 -10.14 6.00 12.44
CA SER A 82 -9.39 5.42 13.56
C SER A 82 -9.21 3.90 13.49
N LYS A 83 -9.78 3.22 12.49
CA LYS A 83 -9.54 1.80 12.20
C LYS A 83 -8.67 1.56 10.95
N LEU A 84 -8.30 2.62 10.24
CA LEU A 84 -7.50 2.55 9.02
C LEU A 84 -6.02 2.81 9.32
N ILE A 85 -5.17 2.03 8.65
CA ILE A 85 -3.73 2.18 8.60
C ILE A 85 -3.32 2.22 7.12
N VAL A 86 -2.46 3.17 6.74
CA VAL A 86 -1.95 3.30 5.37
C VAL A 86 -0.65 2.50 5.18
N GLY A 87 -0.52 1.80 4.05
CA GLY A 87 0.72 1.12 3.67
C GLY A 87 1.71 2.04 2.95
N LEU A 88 2.98 1.91 3.33
CA LEU A 88 4.13 2.60 2.73
C LEU A 88 5.06 1.55 2.09
N PRO A 89 5.31 1.59 0.78
CA PRO A 89 6.18 0.62 0.12
C PRO A 89 7.66 0.93 0.39
N LEU A 90 8.44 -0.09 0.74
CA LEU A 90 9.90 -0.07 0.76
C LEU A 90 10.46 -0.77 -0.49
N TYR A 91 9.87 -0.43 -1.63
CA TYR A 91 10.26 -0.94 -2.95
C TYR A 91 9.81 0.06 -4.03
N GLY A 92 10.41 -0.06 -5.19
CA GLY A 92 10.00 0.62 -6.41
C GLY A 92 9.49 -0.35 -7.47
N ARG A 93 8.68 0.19 -8.39
CA ARG A 93 8.31 -0.49 -9.64
C ARG A 93 9.11 0.10 -10.78
N THR A 94 9.53 -0.77 -11.71
CA THR A 94 10.46 -0.42 -12.76
C THR A 94 9.91 -0.77 -14.13
N TRP A 95 10.26 0.05 -15.11
CA TRP A 95 9.88 -0.11 -16.51
C TRP A 95 11.05 0.24 -17.41
N GLN A 96 11.02 -0.28 -18.63
CA GLN A 96 11.88 0.18 -19.71
C GLN A 96 11.06 1.10 -20.64
N LEU A 97 11.44 2.37 -20.71
CA LEU A 97 10.83 3.37 -21.59
C LEU A 97 11.06 3.03 -23.06
N LYS A 98 10.08 3.38 -23.89
CA LYS A 98 10.22 3.33 -25.35
C LYS A 98 11.17 4.40 -25.88
N ASP A 99 11.13 5.60 -25.30
CA ASP A 99 12.00 6.72 -25.65
C ASP A 99 12.43 7.42 -24.35
N PRO A 100 13.73 7.46 -24.02
CA PRO A 100 14.21 8.07 -22.78
C PRO A 100 13.98 9.58 -22.71
N ARG A 101 13.67 10.24 -23.83
CA ARG A 101 13.29 11.66 -23.87
C ARG A 101 11.84 11.90 -23.45
N SER A 102 11.01 10.85 -23.47
CA SER A 102 9.65 10.87 -22.95
C SER A 102 9.64 10.07 -21.65
N HIS A 103 9.82 10.76 -20.53
CA HIS A 103 10.15 10.12 -19.26
C HIS A 103 9.35 10.66 -18.06
N GLY A 104 8.27 11.39 -18.34
CA GLY A 104 7.30 11.78 -17.32
C GLY A 104 6.41 10.61 -16.90
N VAL A 105 5.62 10.81 -15.84
CA VAL A 105 4.58 9.85 -15.44
C VAL A 105 3.64 9.60 -16.62
N GLY A 106 3.39 8.31 -16.93
CA GLY A 106 2.55 7.90 -18.05
C GLY A 106 3.30 7.79 -19.39
N ALA A 107 4.62 8.00 -19.41
CA ALA A 107 5.44 7.74 -20.58
C ALA A 107 5.30 6.29 -21.09
N PRO A 108 5.30 6.05 -22.41
CA PRO A 108 5.22 4.70 -22.96
C PRO A 108 6.42 3.84 -22.55
N ALA A 109 6.13 2.66 -22.00
CA ALA A 109 7.11 1.62 -21.71
C ALA A 109 6.95 0.42 -22.66
N VAL A 110 8.04 -0.30 -22.90
CA VAL A 110 8.06 -1.50 -23.77
C VAL A 110 8.00 -2.79 -22.96
N VAL A 111 8.64 -2.83 -21.80
CA VAL A 111 8.66 -3.99 -20.89
C VAL A 111 8.83 -3.54 -19.43
N VAL A 112 8.71 -4.49 -18.50
CA VAL A 112 9.16 -4.32 -17.12
C VAL A 112 10.66 -4.02 -17.08
N GLY A 113 11.08 -3.18 -16.15
CA GLY A 113 12.46 -2.74 -16.01
C GLY A 113 13.32 -3.67 -15.16
N PRO A 114 14.46 -3.18 -14.65
CA PRO A 114 15.35 -3.95 -13.78
C PRO A 114 14.67 -4.50 -12.51
N GLY A 115 15.20 -5.59 -11.99
CA GLY A 115 14.68 -6.26 -10.80
C GLY A 115 13.73 -7.41 -11.12
N SER A 116 13.39 -8.19 -10.08
CA SER A 116 12.51 -9.35 -10.25
C SER A 116 11.08 -8.88 -10.55
N ASP A 117 10.57 -9.19 -11.73
CA ASP A 117 9.23 -8.78 -12.19
C ASP A 117 9.01 -7.25 -12.11
N GLY A 118 10.05 -6.49 -12.47
CA GLY A 118 10.03 -5.03 -12.43
C GLY A 118 9.89 -4.47 -11.01
N VAL A 119 10.48 -5.13 -10.02
CA VAL A 119 10.52 -4.69 -8.62
C VAL A 119 11.97 -4.62 -8.15
N LEU A 120 12.31 -3.48 -7.54
CA LEU A 120 13.55 -3.29 -6.77
C LEU A 120 13.18 -2.91 -5.34
N THR A 121 13.91 -3.39 -4.34
CA THR A 121 13.79 -2.90 -2.97
C THR A 121 14.19 -1.43 -2.88
N TYR A 122 13.81 -0.73 -1.81
CA TYR A 122 14.24 0.65 -1.59
C TYR A 122 15.76 0.77 -1.59
N SER A 123 16.47 -0.15 -0.91
CA SER A 123 17.94 -0.19 -0.89
C SER A 123 18.57 -0.46 -2.26
N GLU A 124 17.96 -1.32 -3.08
CA GLU A 124 18.38 -1.57 -4.47
C GLU A 124 18.16 -0.34 -5.35
N VAL A 125 17.02 0.36 -5.19
CA VAL A 125 16.76 1.62 -5.89
C VAL A 125 17.83 2.65 -5.53
N GLU A 126 18.13 2.84 -4.24
CA GLU A 126 19.17 3.77 -3.84
C GLU A 126 20.55 3.40 -4.38
N ALA A 127 20.93 2.12 -4.33
CA ALA A 127 22.20 1.64 -4.87
C ALA A 127 22.28 1.87 -6.40
N PHE A 128 21.19 1.56 -7.12
CA PHE A 128 21.08 1.79 -8.55
C PHE A 128 21.23 3.27 -8.89
N ASN A 129 20.59 4.16 -8.13
CA ASN A 129 20.69 5.61 -8.35
C ASN A 129 22.10 6.14 -8.13
N ARG A 130 22.77 5.69 -7.06
CA ARG A 130 24.15 6.07 -6.74
C ARG A 130 25.12 5.61 -7.83
N ALA A 131 24.95 4.39 -8.34
CA ALA A 131 25.82 3.83 -9.38
C ALA A 131 25.70 4.56 -10.74
N ASN A 132 24.55 5.19 -11.02
CA ASN A 132 24.22 5.71 -12.34
C ASN A 132 24.09 7.26 -12.39
N ASN A 133 24.41 7.98 -11.31
CA ASN A 133 24.22 9.44 -11.22
C ASN A 133 22.80 9.88 -11.65
N ALA A 134 21.79 9.12 -11.22
CA ALA A 134 20.42 9.29 -11.68
C ALA A 134 19.85 10.68 -11.33
N THR A 135 19.05 11.25 -12.23
CA THR A 135 18.31 12.49 -11.95
C THR A 135 17.02 12.16 -11.20
N VAL A 136 16.94 12.57 -9.93
CA VAL A 136 15.76 12.41 -9.08
C VAL A 136 14.67 13.37 -9.55
N VAL A 137 13.45 12.86 -9.81
CA VAL A 137 12.28 13.70 -10.07
C VAL A 137 11.19 13.39 -9.07
N TYR A 138 10.76 14.41 -8.33
CA TYR A 138 9.57 14.33 -7.49
C TYR A 138 8.35 14.80 -8.27
N ASP A 139 7.32 13.95 -8.35
CA ASP A 139 6.03 14.30 -8.96
C ASP A 139 5.02 14.67 -7.87
N GLY A 140 4.59 15.94 -7.88
CA GLY A 140 3.63 16.46 -6.91
C GLY A 140 2.20 15.96 -7.12
N VAL A 141 1.85 15.46 -8.30
CA VAL A 141 0.50 14.98 -8.62
C VAL A 141 0.27 13.60 -8.01
N THR A 142 1.19 12.66 -8.25
CA THR A 142 1.14 11.30 -7.69
C THR A 142 1.72 11.20 -6.29
N VAL A 143 2.46 12.21 -5.84
CA VAL A 143 3.19 12.23 -4.56
C VAL A 143 4.11 11.02 -4.49
N SER A 144 4.95 10.89 -5.51
CA SER A 144 5.95 9.82 -5.64
C SER A 144 7.24 10.41 -6.21
N THR A 145 8.32 9.65 -6.09
CA THR A 145 9.59 9.98 -6.70
C THR A 145 9.89 8.97 -7.78
N TYR A 146 10.45 9.42 -8.89
CA TYR A 146 10.92 8.56 -9.94
C TYR A 146 12.29 8.98 -10.47
N TYR A 147 12.94 8.04 -11.12
CA TYR A 147 14.23 8.24 -11.78
C TYR A 147 14.21 7.72 -13.19
N VAL A 148 15.14 8.24 -13.98
CA VAL A 148 15.40 7.81 -15.35
C VAL A 148 16.91 7.63 -15.51
N VAL A 149 17.33 6.43 -15.90
CA VAL A 149 18.70 6.14 -16.30
C VAL A 149 18.64 5.43 -17.63
N GLU A 150 19.15 6.07 -18.69
CA GLU A 150 18.93 5.63 -20.06
C GLU A 150 17.43 5.39 -20.29
N THR A 151 17.03 4.15 -20.55
CA THR A 151 15.62 3.74 -20.72
C THR A 151 14.98 3.18 -19.44
N SER A 152 15.74 2.97 -18.36
CA SER A 152 15.18 2.47 -17.10
C SER A 152 14.43 3.59 -16.37
N TRP A 153 13.15 3.35 -16.08
CA TRP A 153 12.30 4.26 -15.31
C TRP A 153 11.85 3.56 -14.03
N ILE A 154 12.15 4.16 -12.87
CA ILE A 154 11.94 3.55 -11.56
C ILE A 154 11.09 4.50 -10.73
N ALA A 155 9.87 4.11 -10.34
CA ALA A 155 9.05 4.84 -9.38
C ALA A 155 9.04 4.17 -8.01
N TYR A 156 9.17 4.97 -6.96
CA TYR A 156 9.28 4.52 -5.59
C TYR A 156 8.87 5.64 -4.62
N ASP A 157 8.94 5.36 -3.32
CA ASP A 157 8.77 6.36 -2.27
C ASP A 157 10.12 6.71 -1.64
N ASP A 158 10.42 8.00 -1.51
CA ASP A 158 11.56 8.52 -0.76
C ASP A 158 11.09 9.15 0.57
N ALA A 159 12.04 9.73 1.31
CA ALA A 159 11.73 10.43 2.56
C ALA A 159 10.72 11.57 2.38
N ARG A 160 10.74 12.28 1.24
CA ARG A 160 9.85 13.40 0.95
C ARG A 160 8.43 12.92 0.68
N SER A 161 8.25 11.99 -0.26
CA SER A 161 6.92 11.45 -0.59
C SER A 161 6.29 10.73 0.61
N THR A 162 7.10 9.97 1.35
CA THR A 162 6.69 9.30 2.60
C THR A 162 6.22 10.30 3.65
N THR A 163 6.96 11.38 3.87
CA THR A 163 6.57 12.44 4.81
C THR A 163 5.22 13.05 4.45
N ILE A 164 4.96 13.29 3.16
CA ILE A 164 3.69 13.86 2.71
C ILE A 164 2.54 12.86 2.90
N LYS A 165 2.77 11.57 2.62
CA LYS A 165 1.77 10.50 2.86
C LYS A 165 1.44 10.34 4.34
N ILE A 166 2.42 10.44 5.23
CA ILE A 166 2.21 10.42 6.68
C ILE A 166 1.38 11.64 7.13
N LYS A 167 1.71 12.85 6.65
CA LYS A 167 0.92 14.06 6.93
C LYS A 167 -0.52 13.89 6.44
N PHE A 168 -0.72 13.31 5.26
CA PHE A 168 -2.06 13.04 4.73
C PHE A 168 -2.84 12.06 5.62
N ALA A 169 -2.20 11.01 6.14
CA ALA A 169 -2.80 10.09 7.10
C ALA A 169 -3.21 10.81 8.41
N GLN A 170 -2.39 11.74 8.90
CA GLN A 170 -2.72 12.57 10.07
C GLN A 170 -3.92 13.47 9.82
N VAL A 171 -3.99 14.13 8.66
CA VAL A 171 -5.13 14.97 8.25
C VAL A 171 -6.44 14.17 8.22
N LEU A 172 -6.38 12.94 7.70
CA LEU A 172 -7.53 12.03 7.70
C LEU A 172 -7.83 11.40 9.08
N ARG A 173 -7.02 11.68 10.11
CA ARG A 173 -7.13 11.10 11.46
C ARG A 173 -7.10 9.57 11.42
N LEU A 174 -6.23 9.01 10.58
CA LEU A 174 -5.99 7.56 10.54
C LEU A 174 -5.33 7.10 11.84
N ARG A 175 -5.40 5.80 12.11
CA ARG A 175 -4.77 5.22 13.30
C ARG A 175 -3.25 5.20 13.22
N GLY A 176 -2.71 5.06 12.02
CA GLY A 176 -1.27 4.96 11.79
C GLY A 176 -0.92 4.59 10.36
N TYR A 177 0.30 4.08 10.20
CA TYR A 177 0.85 3.57 8.95
C TYR A 177 1.63 2.27 9.23
N PHE A 178 1.83 1.46 8.19
CA PHE A 178 2.71 0.30 8.20
C PHE A 178 3.59 0.35 6.94
N PHE A 179 4.68 -0.39 6.92
CA PHE A 179 5.54 -0.50 5.73
C PHE A 179 5.61 -1.93 5.19
N TRP A 180 5.84 -2.07 3.89
CA TRP A 180 6.05 -3.35 3.21
C TRP A 180 7.31 -3.30 2.35
N ALA A 181 8.36 -4.05 2.65
CA ALA A 181 8.58 -4.87 3.85
C ALA A 181 9.97 -4.60 4.42
N VAL A 182 10.24 -5.09 5.63
CA VAL A 182 11.47 -4.76 6.39
C VAL A 182 12.75 -5.05 5.61
N ASN A 183 12.77 -6.11 4.81
CA ASN A 183 13.91 -6.48 3.96
C ASN A 183 14.10 -5.55 2.74
N GLY A 184 13.22 -4.56 2.57
CA GLY A 184 13.28 -3.57 1.51
C GLY A 184 14.26 -2.43 1.79
N ASP A 185 14.62 -2.21 3.05
CA ASP A 185 15.48 -1.11 3.49
C ASP A 185 16.94 -1.56 3.72
N HIS A 186 17.81 -0.60 4.04
CA HIS A 186 19.17 -0.80 4.53
C HIS A 186 19.12 -1.32 5.99
N ASN A 187 19.05 -2.64 6.15
CA ASN A 187 19.26 -3.30 7.46
C ASN A 187 20.74 -3.60 7.72
#